data_AF-A0A8T4V225-F1
#
_entry.id   AF-A0A8T4V225-F1
#
_cell.length_a   1.000
_cell.length_b   1.000
_cell.length_c   1.000
_cell.angle_alpha   90.00
_cell.angle_beta   90.00
_cell.angle_gamma   90.00
#
_symmetry.space_group_name_H-M   'P 1'
#
loop_
_entity.id
_entity.type
_entity.pdbx_description
1 polymer ?
#
loop_
_entity_poly.entity_id
_entity_poly.type
_entity_poly.pdbx_seq_one_letter_code
_entity_poly.pdbx_strand_id
1 'polypeptide(L)'
;MRNIFLLGTVPCMMPEKALELKLLLEIMNPDQIFVEIADNDLHNYENYMTDEMLFITEWAKQNNKKIVGHGFISDCNLLLEENRKKILIEEFSHLIAGNNWKVFNKIDSEIYENFYNLCSMMIDIKKVEEKQNKMLVNIEKKIIPNGKILIVTESLNLKFFEKNLKNAVIPLRR
;
A
#
# COMPACT_ATOMS: atom_id res chain seq x y z
N MET A 1 -7.26 -6.23 -22.60
CA MET A 1 -7.99 -5.69 -21.43
C MET A 1 -7.05 -5.64 -20.23
N ARG A 2 -7.15 -4.62 -19.38
CA ARG A 2 -6.35 -4.49 -18.15
C ARG A 2 -7.15 -5.02 -16.97
N ASN A 3 -6.52 -5.85 -16.14
CA ASN A 3 -7.08 -6.29 -14.87
C ASN A 3 -6.19 -5.71 -13.76
N ILE A 4 -6.70 -4.73 -13.01
CA ILE A 4 -5.92 -4.03 -11.98
C ILE A 4 -6.33 -4.58 -10.61
N PHE A 5 -5.35 -5.02 -9.83
CA PHE A 5 -5.50 -5.44 -8.45
C PHE A 5 -4.86 -4.41 -7.53
N LEU A 6 -5.55 -4.04 -6.45
CA LEU A 6 -5.02 -3.16 -5.40
C LEU A 6 -4.77 -3.96 -4.14
N LEU A 7 -3.58 -3.79 -3.56
CA LEU A 7 -3.21 -4.42 -2.31
C LEU A 7 -2.63 -3.38 -1.35
N GLY A 8 -3.27 -3.26 -0.19
CA GLY A 8 -2.87 -2.40 0.91
C GLY A 8 -1.90 -3.12 1.83
N THR A 9 -0.91 -2.37 2.31
CA THR A 9 0.10 -2.80 3.28
C THR A 9 -0.01 -1.93 4.54
N VAL A 10 0.47 -2.43 5.68
CA VAL A 10 0.50 -1.66 6.93
C VAL A 10 1.88 -1.87 7.55
N PRO A 11 2.61 -0.81 7.92
CA PRO A 11 3.93 -0.96 8.54
C PRO A 11 3.90 -1.88 9.77
N CYS A 12 4.97 -2.68 9.94
CA CYS A 12 5.23 -3.52 11.12
C CYS A 12 4.24 -4.70 11.35
N MET A 13 3.54 -5.19 10.31
CA MET A 13 2.52 -6.25 10.46
C MET A 13 2.89 -7.65 9.91
N MET A 14 4.16 -7.97 9.61
CA MET A 14 4.53 -9.34 9.17
C MET A 14 5.68 -9.99 9.95
N PRO A 15 5.41 -11.16 10.54
CA PRO A 15 6.16 -12.35 10.07
C PRO A 15 5.31 -13.59 9.73
N GLU A 16 4.10 -13.77 10.26
CA GLU A 16 3.49 -15.13 10.32
C GLU A 16 2.76 -15.62 9.05
N LYS A 17 2.62 -14.82 7.99
CA LYS A 17 1.65 -15.13 6.89
C LYS A 17 2.19 -15.01 5.47
N ALA A 18 3.52 -15.07 5.29
CA ALA A 18 4.17 -15.03 3.96
C ALA A 18 3.57 -16.04 2.96
N LEU A 19 3.11 -17.20 3.45
CA LEU A 19 2.46 -18.22 2.61
C LEU A 19 1.14 -17.75 1.99
N GLU A 20 0.31 -17.01 2.74
CA GLU A 20 -0.98 -16.54 2.21
C GLU A 20 -0.80 -15.45 1.16
N LEU A 21 0.14 -14.52 1.41
CA LEU A 21 0.49 -13.48 0.44
C LEU A 21 1.09 -14.11 -0.82
N LYS A 22 1.95 -15.12 -0.68
CA LYS A 22 2.46 -15.91 -1.80
C LYS A 22 1.35 -16.55 -2.62
N LEU A 23 0.42 -17.26 -1.97
CA LEU A 23 -0.72 -17.88 -2.67
C LEU A 23 -1.55 -16.85 -3.42
N LEU A 24 -1.79 -15.68 -2.81
CA LEU A 24 -2.50 -14.58 -3.47
C LEU A 24 -1.74 -14.10 -4.72
N LEU A 25 -0.43 -13.91 -4.63
CA LEU A 25 0.42 -13.51 -5.77
C LEU A 25 0.44 -14.57 -6.88
N GLU A 26 0.48 -15.86 -6.53
CA GLU A 26 0.43 -16.98 -7.47
C GLU A 26 -0.93 -17.06 -8.19
N ILE A 27 -2.04 -16.88 -7.45
CA ILE A 27 -3.40 -16.86 -8.03
C ILE A 27 -3.57 -15.65 -8.96
N MET A 28 -3.17 -14.46 -8.50
CA MET A 28 -3.26 -13.25 -9.31
C MET A 28 -2.35 -13.37 -10.53
N ASN A 29 -1.12 -13.84 -10.35
CA ASN A 29 -0.06 -13.95 -11.35
C ASN A 29 0.08 -12.66 -12.19
N PRO A 30 0.44 -11.51 -11.59
CA PRO A 30 0.55 -10.25 -12.30
C PRO A 30 1.66 -10.27 -13.36
N ASP A 31 1.46 -9.51 -14.43
CA ASP A 31 2.45 -9.23 -15.48
C ASP A 31 3.33 -8.03 -15.12
N GLN A 32 2.74 -7.05 -14.40
CA GLN A 32 3.41 -5.86 -13.89
C GLN A 32 2.98 -5.58 -12.46
N ILE A 33 3.95 -5.20 -11.63
CA ILE A 33 3.74 -4.85 -10.22
C ILE A 33 4.24 -3.42 -9.99
N PHE A 34 3.37 -2.60 -9.42
CA PHE A 34 3.70 -1.29 -8.92
C PHE A 34 3.90 -1.35 -7.41
N VAL A 35 5.04 -0.90 -6.92
CA VAL A 35 5.35 -0.80 -5.48
C VAL A 35 5.54 0.65 -5.06
N GLU A 36 5.10 1.02 -3.86
CA GLU A 36 5.10 2.41 -3.37
C GLU A 36 6.50 2.85 -2.92
N ILE A 37 7.43 2.88 -3.86
CA ILE A 37 8.76 3.47 -3.74
C ILE A 37 9.04 4.29 -4.98
N ALA A 38 9.95 5.26 -4.89
CA ALA A 38 10.40 5.96 -6.07
C ALA A 38 11.17 5.00 -7.00
N ASP A 39 10.99 5.18 -8.31
CA ASP A 39 11.53 4.29 -9.34
C ASP A 39 13.07 4.23 -9.28
N ASN A 40 13.70 5.36 -8.98
CA ASN A 40 15.13 5.48 -8.77
C ASN A 40 15.61 4.75 -7.51
N ASP A 41 14.76 4.49 -6.51
CA ASP A 41 15.15 3.90 -5.23
C ASP A 41 14.90 2.39 -5.16
N LEU A 42 14.37 1.79 -6.24
CA LEU A 42 14.15 0.34 -6.39
C LEU A 42 15.41 -0.52 -6.26
N HIS A 43 16.61 0.07 -6.27
CA HIS A 43 17.87 -0.64 -6.06
C HIS A 43 18.29 -0.69 -4.58
N ASN A 44 17.71 0.14 -3.70
CA ASN A 44 18.02 0.27 -2.27
C ASN A 44 16.75 0.20 -1.39
N TYR A 45 15.79 -0.63 -1.80
CA TYR A 45 14.42 -0.66 -1.27
C TYR A 45 14.28 -1.24 0.15
N GLU A 46 15.29 -1.96 0.64
CA GLU A 46 15.28 -2.62 1.96
C GLU A 46 15.05 -1.64 3.13
N ASN A 47 15.43 -0.38 2.99
CA ASN A 47 15.32 0.63 4.04
C ASN A 47 13.98 1.41 4.04
N TYR A 48 13.15 1.24 3.02
CA TYR A 48 12.02 2.15 2.74
C TYR A 48 10.68 1.46 2.56
N MET A 49 10.63 0.13 2.63
CA MET A 49 9.45 -0.67 2.35
C MET A 49 8.94 -1.37 3.61
N THR A 50 7.63 -1.60 3.67
CA THR A 50 7.05 -2.53 4.65
C THR A 50 7.45 -3.96 4.30
N ASP A 51 7.39 -4.86 5.27
CA ASP A 51 7.71 -6.29 5.09
C ASP A 51 6.89 -6.93 3.96
N GLU A 52 5.62 -6.56 3.79
CA GLU A 52 4.79 -7.04 2.68
C GLU A 52 5.31 -6.55 1.32
N MET A 53 5.69 -5.27 1.22
CA MET A 53 6.25 -4.70 -0.01
C MET A 53 7.60 -5.35 -0.36
N LEU A 54 8.44 -5.61 0.65
CA LEU A 54 9.69 -6.36 0.49
C LEU A 54 9.41 -7.76 -0.03
N PHE A 55 8.49 -8.48 0.60
CA PHE A 55 8.11 -9.83 0.18
C PHE A 55 7.61 -9.88 -1.27
N ILE A 56 6.73 -8.96 -1.66
CA ILE A 56 6.18 -8.90 -3.02
C ILE A 56 7.29 -8.56 -4.03
N THR A 57 8.20 -7.66 -3.67
CA THR A 57 9.35 -7.27 -4.50
C THR A 57 10.27 -8.47 -4.74
N GLU A 58 10.59 -9.24 -3.69
CA GLU A 58 11.40 -10.46 -3.83
C GLU A 58 10.70 -11.54 -4.66
N TRP A 59 9.42 -11.79 -4.39
CA TRP A 59 8.64 -12.75 -5.17
C TRP A 59 8.61 -12.38 -6.65
N ALA A 60 8.44 -11.08 -6.95
CA ALA A 60 8.43 -10.56 -8.31
C ALA A 60 9.76 -10.80 -9.03
N LYS A 61 10.89 -10.56 -8.35
CA LYS A 61 12.23 -10.86 -8.89
C LYS A 61 12.43 -12.34 -9.19
N GLN A 62 12.08 -13.20 -8.24
CA GLN A 62 12.19 -14.66 -8.38
C GLN A 62 11.35 -15.21 -9.54
N ASN A 63 10.26 -14.53 -9.88
CA ASN A 63 9.33 -14.93 -10.94
C ASN A 63 9.45 -14.09 -12.22
N ASN A 64 10.55 -13.34 -12.39
CA ASN A 64 10.81 -12.50 -13.57
C ASN A 64 9.66 -11.55 -13.92
N LYS A 65 9.01 -10.96 -12.91
CA LYS A 65 7.92 -10.00 -13.08
C LYS A 65 8.46 -8.60 -13.27
N LYS A 66 7.75 -7.79 -14.07
CA LYS A 66 8.10 -6.37 -14.24
C LYS A 66 7.73 -5.59 -12.97
N ILE A 67 8.72 -5.00 -12.30
CA ILE A 67 8.53 -4.15 -11.13
C ILE A 67 8.69 -2.68 -11.53
N VAL A 68 7.82 -1.81 -11.03
CA VAL A 68 7.88 -0.36 -11.24
C VAL A 68 7.59 0.35 -9.92
N GLY A 69 8.39 1.34 -9.57
CA GLY A 69 8.16 2.25 -8.47
C GLY A 69 7.13 3.31 -8.86
N HIS A 70 6.06 3.41 -8.08
CA HIS A 70 5.07 4.49 -8.24
C HIS A 70 5.11 5.52 -7.12
N GLY A 71 5.72 5.18 -6.00
CA GLY A 71 5.73 5.98 -4.79
C GLY A 71 6.75 7.11 -4.80
N PHE A 72 6.75 7.85 -3.70
CA PHE A 72 7.73 8.89 -3.38
C PHE A 72 8.04 8.78 -1.90
N ILE A 73 9.31 8.89 -1.52
CA ILE A 73 9.68 9.14 -0.11
C ILE A 73 9.04 10.49 0.24
N SER A 74 8.07 10.45 1.15
CA SER A 74 7.28 11.61 1.50
C SER A 74 7.54 11.96 2.95
N ASP A 75 8.09 13.15 3.18
CA ASP A 75 8.05 13.82 4.47
C ASP A 75 6.62 14.30 4.74
N CYS A 76 5.73 13.35 5.06
CA CYS A 76 4.45 13.67 5.68
C CYS A 76 4.74 14.17 7.09
N ASN A 77 5.03 15.46 7.22
CA ASN A 77 5.28 16.08 8.52
C ASN A 77 4.10 15.78 9.47
N LEU A 78 4.41 15.25 10.64
CA LEU A 78 3.45 15.08 11.72
C LEU A 78 3.09 16.47 12.25
N LEU A 79 1.81 16.83 12.22
CA LEU A 79 1.33 18.17 12.59
C LEU A 79 0.95 18.28 14.08
N LEU A 80 1.58 17.50 14.96
CA LEU A 80 1.12 17.32 16.34
C LEU A 80 2.16 17.73 17.38
N GLU A 81 1.67 18.35 18.47
CA GLU A 81 2.43 18.47 19.72
C GLU A 81 2.83 17.07 20.23
N GLU A 82 4.02 16.95 20.84
CA GLU A 82 4.63 15.66 21.20
C GLU A 82 3.72 14.76 22.05
N ASN A 83 3.02 15.33 23.04
CA ASN A 83 2.11 14.57 23.91
C ASN A 83 0.93 13.98 23.13
N ARG A 84 0.35 14.75 22.20
CA ARG A 84 -0.77 14.29 21.37
C ARG A 84 -0.31 13.26 20.35
N LYS A 85 0.89 13.42 19.81
CA LYS A 85 1.55 12.42 18.95
C LYS A 85 1.71 11.09 19.69
N LYS A 86 2.17 11.10 20.94
CA LYS A 86 2.36 9.86 21.72
C LYS A 86 1.04 9.10 21.92
N ILE A 87 -0.02 9.79 22.34
CA ILE A 87 -1.35 9.19 22.53
C ILE A 87 -1.85 8.54 21.23
N LEU A 88 -1.75 9.26 20.11
CA LEU A 88 -2.22 8.74 18.82
C LEU A 88 -1.37 7.55 18.31
N ILE A 89 -0.06 7.52 18.59
CA ILE A 89 0.80 6.37 18.28
C ILE A 89 0.43 5.16 19.13
N GLU A 90 0.09 5.35 20.41
CA GLU A 90 -0.37 4.28 21.29
C GLU A 90 -1.72 3.72 20.81
N GLU A 91 -2.69 4.59 20.50
CA GLU A 91 -3.98 4.19 19.92
C GLU A 91 -3.81 3.43 18.59
N PHE A 92 -2.94 3.92 17.72
CA PHE A 92 -2.60 3.24 16.47
C PHE A 92 -1.97 1.86 16.72
N SER A 93 -1.03 1.77 17.66
CA SER A 93 -0.35 0.54 18.04
C SER A 93 -1.32 -0.49 18.61
N HIS A 94 -2.28 -0.06 19.43
CA HIS A 94 -3.36 -0.92 19.93
C HIS A 94 -4.29 -1.40 18.81
N LEU A 95 -4.64 -0.53 17.86
CA LEU A 95 -5.46 -0.89 16.71
C LEU A 95 -4.79 -1.96 15.85
N ILE A 96 -3.49 -1.84 15.56
CA ILE A 96 -2.77 -2.81 14.73
C ILE A 96 -2.48 -4.12 15.47
N ALA A 97 -2.17 -4.08 16.77
CA ALA A 97 -1.77 -5.26 17.55
C ALA A 97 -2.87 -6.34 17.64
N GLY A 98 -4.15 -5.94 17.58
CA GLY A 98 -5.29 -6.86 17.64
C GLY A 98 -5.77 -7.38 16.27
N ASN A 99 -5.14 -6.97 15.16
CA ASN A 99 -5.70 -7.16 13.83
C ASN A 99 -4.73 -7.83 12.84
N ASN A 100 -5.31 -8.34 11.75
CA ASN A 100 -4.55 -8.88 10.63
C ASN A 100 -4.48 -7.84 9.51
N TRP A 101 -3.35 -7.74 8.80
CA TRP A 101 -3.15 -6.85 7.64
C TRP A 101 -4.31 -6.91 6.63
N LYS A 102 -4.90 -8.10 6.42
CA LYS A 102 -6.06 -8.31 5.53
C LYS A 102 -7.28 -7.45 5.91
N VAL A 103 -7.46 -7.17 7.20
CA VAL A 103 -8.58 -6.35 7.70
C VAL A 103 -8.47 -4.92 7.17
N PHE A 104 -7.25 -4.40 7.03
CA PHE A 104 -6.98 -3.08 6.47
C PHE A 104 -7.12 -3.03 4.93
N ASN A 105 -7.36 -4.18 4.28
CA ASN A 105 -7.80 -4.24 2.88
C ASN A 105 -9.34 -4.30 2.75
N LYS A 106 -10.08 -4.40 3.86
CA LYS A 106 -11.54 -4.29 3.91
C LYS A 106 -11.93 -2.84 4.13
N ILE A 107 -11.85 -2.03 3.08
CA ILE A 107 -12.05 -0.58 3.14
C ILE A 107 -13.43 -0.14 3.69
N ASP A 108 -14.43 -1.03 3.67
CA ASP A 108 -15.77 -0.78 4.21
C ASP A 108 -15.92 -1.23 5.68
N SER A 109 -14.84 -1.71 6.31
CA SER A 109 -14.87 -2.18 7.70
C SER A 109 -14.69 -1.04 8.70
N GLU A 110 -15.30 -1.17 9.88
CA GLU A 110 -15.13 -0.23 10.99
C GLU A 110 -13.65 -0.06 11.39
N ILE A 111 -12.88 -1.15 11.32
CA ILE A 111 -11.45 -1.13 11.64
C ILE A 111 -10.66 -0.27 10.64
N TYR A 112 -10.99 -0.36 9.34
CA TYR A 112 -10.37 0.49 8.33
C TYR A 112 -10.73 1.97 8.53
N GLU A 113 -11.99 2.28 8.81
CA GLU A 113 -12.42 3.66 9.06
C GLU A 113 -11.76 4.24 10.32
N ASN A 114 -11.63 3.45 11.40
CA ASN A 114 -10.88 3.85 12.60
C ASN A 114 -9.40 4.08 12.29
N PHE A 115 -8.78 3.20 11.51
CA PHE A 115 -7.41 3.35 11.05
C PHE A 115 -7.22 4.63 10.24
N TYR A 116 -8.11 4.88 9.27
CA TYR A 116 -8.08 6.07 8.43
C TYR A 116 -8.21 7.35 9.27
N ASN A 117 -9.17 7.37 10.20
CA ASN A 117 -9.40 8.51 11.09
C ASN A 117 -8.17 8.82 11.96
N LEU A 118 -7.59 7.82 12.62
CA LEU A 118 -6.37 7.99 13.41
C LEU A 118 -5.20 8.53 12.56
N CYS A 119 -4.95 7.93 11.39
CA CYS A 119 -3.91 8.41 10.48
C CYS A 119 -4.15 9.86 10.04
N SER A 120 -5.40 10.21 9.71
CA SER A 120 -5.77 11.56 9.26
C SER A 120 -5.52 12.64 10.31
N MET A 121 -5.56 12.28 11.60
CA MET A 121 -5.23 13.19 12.71
C MET A 121 -3.72 13.39 12.89
N MET A 122 -2.89 12.47 12.37
CA MET A 122 -1.44 12.50 12.51
C MET A 122 -0.73 13.21 11.36
N ILE A 123 -1.34 13.26 10.17
CA ILE A 123 -0.67 13.66 8.92
C ILE A 123 -1.33 14.87 8.26
N ASP A 124 -0.57 15.56 7.39
CA ASP A 124 -1.11 16.58 6.51
C ASP A 124 -1.87 15.96 5.32
N ILE A 125 -3.19 15.96 5.39
CA ILE A 125 -4.07 15.37 4.37
C ILE A 125 -3.85 15.99 2.98
N LYS A 126 -3.56 17.31 2.89
CA LYS A 126 -3.34 17.96 1.59
C LYS A 126 -2.08 17.42 0.92
N LYS A 127 -0.99 17.27 1.69
CA LYS A 127 0.25 16.67 1.18
C LYS A 127 0.05 15.20 0.77
N VAL A 128 -0.78 14.47 1.51
CA VAL A 128 -1.14 13.08 1.16
C VAL A 128 -1.89 13.04 -0.17
N GLU A 129 -2.88 13.90 -0.37
CA GLU A 129 -3.61 14.00 -1.64
C GLU A 129 -2.69 14.38 -2.81
N GLU A 130 -1.77 15.33 -2.61
CA GLU A 130 -0.75 15.67 -3.62
C GLU A 130 0.15 14.48 -3.96
N LYS A 131 0.61 13.74 -2.95
CA LYS A 131 1.39 12.49 -3.13
C LYS A 131 0.59 11.47 -3.92
N GLN A 132 -0.65 11.20 -3.51
CA GLN A 132 -1.56 10.25 -4.16
C GLN A 132 -1.79 10.57 -5.63
N ASN A 133 -2.01 11.85 -5.97
CA ASN A 133 -2.14 12.29 -7.36
C ASN A 133 -0.85 12.08 -8.16
N LYS A 134 0.31 12.38 -7.59
CA LYS A 134 1.60 12.11 -8.26
C LYS A 134 1.80 10.61 -8.51
N MET A 135 1.44 9.75 -7.54
CA MET A 135 1.52 8.30 -7.68
C MET A 135 0.61 7.81 -8.82
N LEU A 136 -0.64 8.28 -8.88
CA LEU A 136 -1.58 7.96 -9.95
C LEU A 136 -1.04 8.33 -11.34
N VAL A 137 -0.54 9.56 -11.50
CA VAL A 137 0.06 10.01 -12.77
C VAL A 137 1.25 9.14 -13.17
N ASN A 138 2.07 8.70 -12.21
CA ASN A 138 3.22 7.85 -12.48
C ASN A 138 2.78 6.44 -12.93
N ILE A 139 1.74 5.87 -12.29
CA ILE A 139 1.13 4.61 -12.70
C ILE A 139 0.61 4.72 -14.14
N GLU A 140 -0.20 5.74 -14.44
CA GLU A 140 -0.81 5.94 -15.76
C GLU A 140 0.23 6.04 -16.89
N LYS A 141 1.38 6.66 -16.63
CA LYS A 141 2.48 6.79 -17.59
C LYS A 141 3.19 5.47 -17.91
N LYS A 142 3.23 4.53 -16.95
CA LYS A 142 4.09 3.33 -17.02
C LYS A 142 3.33 2.01 -17.10
N ILE A 143 2.01 2.06 -16.92
CA ILE A 143 1.15 0.87 -16.92
C ILE A 143 1.12 0.23 -18.30
N ILE A 144 1.27 -1.08 -18.34
CA ILE A 144 1.17 -1.85 -19.59
C ILE A 144 -0.25 -1.73 -20.19
N PRO A 145 -0.39 -1.74 -21.53
CA PRO A 145 -1.68 -1.57 -22.17
C PRO A 145 -2.64 -2.75 -21.92
N ASN A 146 -2.12 -3.96 -21.74
CA ASN A 146 -2.87 -5.19 -21.52
C ASN A 146 -2.14 -6.09 -20.51
N GLY A 147 -2.90 -6.84 -19.72
CA GLY A 147 -2.35 -7.78 -18.72
C GLY A 147 -2.97 -7.60 -17.34
N LYS A 148 -2.43 -8.36 -16.39
CA LYS A 148 -2.75 -8.29 -14.97
C LYS A 148 -1.75 -7.36 -14.29
N ILE A 149 -2.24 -6.31 -13.66
CA ILE A 149 -1.43 -5.31 -12.97
C ILE A 149 -1.74 -5.41 -11.48
N LEU A 150 -0.72 -5.52 -10.64
CA LEU A 150 -0.83 -5.40 -9.20
C LEU A 150 -0.29 -4.03 -8.77
N ILE A 151 -1.03 -3.29 -7.97
CA ILE A 151 -0.57 -2.05 -7.33
C ILE A 151 -0.54 -2.31 -5.83
N VAL A 152 0.67 -2.23 -5.26
CA VAL A 152 0.95 -2.37 -3.84
C VAL A 152 1.20 -0.98 -3.28
N THR A 153 0.46 -0.64 -2.24
CA THR A 153 0.48 0.68 -1.61
C THR A 153 0.18 0.56 -0.12
N GLU A 154 0.48 1.58 0.67
CA GLU A 154 -0.01 1.67 2.04
C GLU A 154 -1.55 1.64 2.05
N SER A 155 -2.14 0.96 3.04
CA SER A 155 -3.58 0.73 3.11
C SER A 155 -4.39 2.04 3.12
N LEU A 156 -3.80 3.12 3.64
CA LEU A 156 -4.40 4.45 3.66
C LEU A 156 -4.73 4.99 2.25
N ASN A 157 -3.99 4.55 1.23
CA ASN A 157 -4.17 5.00 -0.15
C ASN A 157 -5.22 4.20 -0.93
N LEU A 158 -5.73 3.08 -0.39
CA LEU A 158 -6.65 2.18 -1.11
C LEU A 158 -7.92 2.89 -1.58
N LYS A 159 -8.56 3.68 -0.70
CA LYS A 159 -9.79 4.42 -1.02
C LYS A 159 -9.58 5.43 -2.15
N PHE A 160 -8.41 6.08 -2.17
CA PHE A 160 -8.03 7.00 -3.25
C PHE A 160 -7.86 6.24 -4.58
N PHE A 161 -7.12 5.13 -4.59
CA PHE A 161 -6.86 4.39 -5.82
C PHE A 161 -8.12 3.69 -6.35
N GLU A 162 -8.98 3.14 -5.49
CA GLU A 162 -10.23 2.53 -5.93
C GLU A 162 -11.13 3.54 -6.65
N LYS A 163 -11.20 4.77 -6.13
CA LYS A 163 -11.99 5.86 -6.74
C LYS A 163 -11.47 6.27 -8.12
N ASN A 164 -10.15 6.27 -8.31
CA ASN A 164 -9.52 6.86 -9.49
C ASN A 164 -9.14 5.82 -10.57
N LEU A 165 -8.83 4.58 -10.18
CA LEU A 165 -8.53 3.48 -11.09
C LEU A 165 -9.80 2.68 -11.37
N LYS A 166 -10.60 3.16 -12.33
CA LYS A 166 -11.84 2.50 -12.74
C LYS A 166 -11.56 1.03 -13.11
N ASN A 167 -12.30 0.10 -12.51
CA ASN A 167 -12.18 -1.36 -12.63
C ASN A 167 -11.04 -2.01 -11.83
N ALA A 168 -10.40 -1.28 -10.91
CA ALA A 168 -9.51 -1.91 -9.97
C ALA A 168 -10.28 -2.78 -8.97
N VAL A 169 -9.72 -3.94 -8.65
CA VAL A 169 -10.28 -4.91 -7.70
C VAL A 169 -9.39 -4.95 -6.47
N ILE A 170 -9.99 -4.84 -5.28
CA ILE A 170 -9.31 -5.12 -4.02
C ILE A 170 -9.59 -6.60 -3.67
N PRO A 171 -8.62 -7.52 -3.80
CA PRO A 171 -8.89 -8.96 -3.69
C PRO A 171 -9.41 -9.40 -2.31
N LEU A 172 -9.07 -8.64 -1.27
CA LEU A 172 -9.37 -8.97 0.13
C LEU A 172 -10.51 -8.14 0.73
N ARG A 173 -11.35 -7.54 -0.11
CA ARG A 173 -12.41 -6.62 0.34
C ARG A 173 -13.45 -7.24 1.27
N ARG A 174 -13.71 -8.55 1.16
CA ARG A 174 -14.77 -9.26 1.90
C ARG A 174 -14.21 -10.22 2.93
#